data_AF-A0A6I3HYX1-F1
#
_entry.id   AF-A0A6I3HYX1-F1
#
_cell.length_a   1.000
_cell.length_b   1.000
_cell.length_c   1.000
_cell.angle_alpha   90.00
_cell.angle_beta   90.00
_cell.angle_gamma   90.00
#
_symmetry.space_group_name_H-M   'P 1'
#
loop_
_entity.id
_entity.type
_entity.pdbx_description
1 polymer ?
#
loop_
_entity_poly.entity_id
_entity_poly.type
_entity_poly.pdbx_seq_one_letter_code
_entity_poly.pdbx_strand_id
1 'polypeptide(L)'
;MSQQIETQIDVTLTERNRMSALFRIILVVPMAIFVASFAPTDLSTSNSNYLSVGFFILPTALAIVVRQIYPTYLLAFNEALLSLQTRVDAYLLMLTDEYPSIEENDVVSVTFPEVDAKALNRWLPLIKWFFAIPLYVVGVFYIVYLSLLTIAGWFSILFTGNYPEKCAEGVVGTIAYWNRVIGYAFLMVTDEYPSFSL
;
A
#
# COMPACT_ATOMS: atom_id res chain seq x y z
N MET A 1 8.92 -17.06 10.94
CA MET A 1 8.97 -15.89 10.04
C MET A 1 7.67 -15.95 9.25
N SER A 2 6.79 -14.94 9.35
CA SER A 2 5.57 -14.92 8.53
C SER A 2 5.98 -14.76 7.08
N GLN A 3 5.30 -15.42 6.13
CA GLN A 3 5.59 -15.24 4.70
C GLN A 3 4.78 -14.07 4.13
N GLN A 4 4.56 -13.01 4.92
CA GLN A 4 3.76 -11.86 4.54
C GLN A 4 4.63 -10.62 4.38
N ILE A 5 4.07 -9.61 3.72
CA ILE A 5 4.71 -8.29 3.60
C ILE A 5 4.74 -7.65 4.98
N GLU A 6 5.92 -7.23 5.41
CA GLU A 6 6.08 -6.45 6.64
C GLU A 6 6.14 -4.96 6.28
N THR A 7 5.44 -4.13 7.04
CA THR A 7 5.39 -2.68 6.83
C THR A 7 5.84 -2.02 8.12
N GLN A 8 6.92 -1.24 8.04
CA GLN A 8 7.46 -0.47 9.15
C GLN A 8 7.42 1.01 8.77
N ILE A 9 6.85 1.81 9.67
CA ILE A 9 6.68 3.25 9.49
C ILE A 9 7.16 3.92 10.77
N ASP A 10 8.20 4.76 10.65
CA ASP A 10 8.61 5.62 11.74
C ASP A 10 7.66 6.83 11.81
N VAL A 11 6.90 6.92 12.91
CA VAL A 11 5.85 7.93 13.06
C VAL A 11 6.36 9.08 13.90
N THR A 12 6.34 10.29 13.34
CA THR A 12 6.61 11.51 14.09
C THR A 12 5.37 11.89 14.91
N LEU A 13 5.43 11.73 16.24
CA LEU A 13 4.28 11.99 17.13
C LEU A 13 4.22 13.44 17.66
N THR A 14 5.38 14.07 17.90
CA THR A 14 5.49 15.38 18.57
C THR A 14 6.01 16.47 17.63
N GLU A 15 5.76 17.74 17.99
CA GLU A 15 6.27 18.94 17.30
C GLU A 15 5.87 19.02 15.81
N ARG A 16 4.63 18.62 15.52
CA ARG A 16 4.12 18.53 14.15
C ARG A 16 3.97 19.89 13.47
N ASN A 17 4.36 19.95 12.19
CA ASN A 17 4.19 21.15 11.38
C ASN A 17 2.72 21.35 10.96
N ARG A 18 2.07 22.32 11.60
CA ARG A 18 0.64 22.65 11.38
C ARG A 18 0.33 23.12 9.96
N MET A 19 1.23 23.89 9.34
CA MET A 19 1.03 24.38 7.98
C MET A 19 1.13 23.25 6.97
N SER A 20 2.10 22.35 7.14
CA SER A 20 2.22 21.14 6.31
C SER A 20 0.95 20.30 6.45
N ALA A 21 0.47 20.06 7.67
CA ALA A 21 -0.76 19.31 7.94
C ALA A 21 -2.01 19.89 7.27
N LEU A 22 -2.13 21.21 7.16
CA LEU A 22 -3.28 21.87 6.53
C LEU A 22 -3.25 21.74 5.01
N PHE A 23 -2.09 21.95 4.38
CA PHE A 23 -1.96 21.96 2.91
C PHE A 23 -1.54 20.62 2.30
N ARG A 24 -1.45 19.54 3.08
CA ARG A 24 -1.02 18.20 2.63
C ARG A 24 -1.69 17.70 1.36
N ILE A 25 -3.01 17.88 1.25
CA ILE A 25 -3.77 17.44 0.07
C ILE A 25 -3.28 18.14 -1.21
N ILE A 26 -2.83 19.39 -1.11
CA ILE A 26 -2.27 20.14 -2.25
C ILE A 26 -0.80 19.79 -2.45
N LEU A 27 -0.03 19.66 -1.35
CA LEU A 27 1.39 19.34 -1.42
C LEU A 27 1.65 17.96 -2.00
N VAL A 28 0.80 16.97 -1.73
CA VAL A 28 0.97 15.60 -2.23
C VAL A 28 0.70 15.46 -3.74
N VAL A 29 0.04 16.44 -4.37
CA VAL A 29 -0.42 16.36 -5.77
C VAL A 29 0.70 15.99 -6.76
N PRO A 30 1.90 16.61 -6.74
CA PRO A 30 2.96 16.26 -7.69
C PRO A 30 3.40 14.80 -7.54
N MET A 31 3.53 14.31 -6.31
CA MET A 31 3.88 12.92 -6.06
C MET A 31 2.74 11.96 -6.43
N ALA A 32 1.49 12.34 -6.17
CA ALA A 32 0.32 11.56 -6.59
C ALA A 32 0.25 11.44 -8.12
N ILE A 33 0.55 12.51 -8.86
CA ILE A 33 0.66 12.48 -10.33
C ILE A 33 1.81 11.56 -10.77
N PHE A 34 2.97 11.64 -10.10
CA PHE A 34 4.10 10.77 -10.40
C PHE A 34 3.74 9.29 -10.20
N VAL A 35 3.14 8.91 -9.08
CA VAL A 35 2.67 7.54 -8.81
C VAL A 35 1.60 7.13 -9.82
N ALA A 36 0.63 8.01 -10.11
CA ALA A 36 -0.42 7.73 -11.09
C ALA A 36 0.13 7.51 -12.50
N SER A 37 1.29 8.08 -12.84
CA SER A 37 1.91 7.89 -14.17
C SER A 37 2.33 6.44 -14.45
N PHE A 38 2.55 5.63 -13.40
CA PHE A 38 2.81 4.19 -13.54
C PHE A 38 1.56 3.38 -13.86
N ALA A 39 0.37 3.95 -13.65
CA ALA A 39 -0.90 3.37 -14.08
C ALA A 39 -1.26 3.93 -15.46
N PRO A 40 -1.13 3.15 -16.55
CA PRO A 40 -1.48 3.63 -17.88
C PRO A 40 -2.97 3.96 -17.94
N THR A 41 -3.29 5.25 -17.93
CA THR A 41 -4.66 5.75 -18.09
C THR A 41 -4.82 6.10 -19.56
N ASP A 42 -5.69 5.38 -20.28
CA ASP A 42 -5.93 5.66 -21.68
C ASP A 42 -6.75 6.97 -21.81
N LEU A 43 -6.04 8.11 -21.92
CA LEU A 43 -6.62 9.45 -21.92
C LEU A 43 -7.52 9.73 -23.15
N SER A 44 -7.53 8.83 -24.14
CA SER A 44 -8.09 9.05 -25.47
C SER A 44 -9.45 8.40 -25.72
N THR A 45 -9.93 7.50 -24.85
CA THR A 45 -11.16 6.74 -25.11
C THR A 45 -12.16 6.93 -23.96
N SER A 46 -13.38 7.40 -24.25
CA SER A 46 -14.49 7.48 -23.29
C SER A 46 -14.99 6.11 -22.78
N ASN A 47 -14.30 5.03 -23.14
CA ASN A 47 -14.53 3.69 -22.62
C ASN A 47 -13.50 3.44 -21.51
N SER A 48 -13.99 3.24 -20.30
CA SER A 48 -13.21 2.72 -19.18
C SER A 48 -12.76 1.29 -19.50
N ASN A 49 -11.71 1.16 -20.31
CA ASN A 49 -11.02 -0.11 -20.47
C ASN A 49 -10.31 -0.40 -19.16
N TYR A 50 -10.95 -1.21 -18.31
CA TYR A 50 -10.42 -1.80 -17.06
C TYR A 50 -9.13 -2.62 -17.25
N LEU A 51 -8.53 -2.61 -18.44
CA LEU A 51 -7.26 -3.26 -18.78
C LEU A 51 -6.03 -2.52 -18.22
N SER A 52 -6.19 -1.30 -17.71
CA SER A 52 -5.11 -0.50 -17.09
C SER A 52 -4.58 -1.08 -15.79
N VAL A 53 -5.39 -1.85 -15.05
CA VAL A 53 -5.02 -2.50 -13.78
C VAL A 53 -4.00 -3.64 -13.98
N GLY A 54 -3.83 -4.12 -15.22
CA GLY A 54 -3.13 -5.36 -15.53
C GLY A 54 -1.63 -5.28 -15.81
N PHE A 55 -1.01 -4.09 -15.92
CA PHE A 55 0.35 -4.02 -16.52
C PHE A 55 1.42 -4.83 -15.77
N PHE A 56 1.31 -4.95 -14.44
CA PHE A 56 2.26 -5.75 -13.65
C PHE A 56 1.65 -6.96 -12.93
N ILE A 57 0.34 -6.98 -12.68
CA ILE A 57 -0.37 -8.12 -12.05
C ILE A 57 -0.61 -9.27 -13.03
N LEU A 58 -0.97 -8.97 -14.28
CA LEU A 58 -1.24 -10.02 -15.25
C LEU A 58 0.04 -10.75 -15.67
N PRO A 59 1.18 -10.08 -15.94
CA PRO A 59 2.41 -10.77 -16.26
C PRO A 59 2.93 -11.65 -15.12
N THR A 60 2.82 -11.22 -13.85
CA THR A 60 3.19 -12.06 -12.70
C THR A 60 2.29 -13.29 -12.61
N ALA A 61 0.97 -13.10 -12.69
CA ALA A 61 0.01 -14.20 -12.66
C ALA A 61 0.28 -15.22 -13.78
N LEU A 62 0.47 -14.76 -15.01
CA LEU A 62 0.77 -15.62 -16.16
C LEU A 62 2.12 -16.32 -16.02
N ALA A 63 3.15 -15.64 -15.52
CA ALA A 63 4.47 -16.25 -15.29
C ALA A 63 4.39 -17.38 -14.26
N ILE A 64 3.61 -17.20 -13.19
CA ILE A 64 3.37 -18.24 -12.17
C ILE A 64 2.54 -19.39 -12.77
N VAL A 65 1.44 -19.09 -13.47
CA VAL A 65 0.54 -20.12 -14.05
C VAL A 65 1.20 -20.91 -15.17
N VAL A 66 1.97 -20.27 -16.05
CA VAL A 66 2.56 -20.94 -17.23
C VAL A 66 3.90 -21.58 -16.89
N ARG A 67 4.76 -20.88 -16.15
CA ARG A 67 6.15 -21.27 -15.93
C ARG A 67 6.51 -21.54 -14.47
N GLN A 68 5.64 -21.27 -13.50
CA GLN A 68 5.94 -21.33 -12.05
C GLN A 68 7.21 -20.55 -11.69
N ILE A 69 7.40 -19.39 -12.30
CA ILE A 69 8.50 -18.48 -12.02
C ILE A 69 7.91 -17.12 -11.69
N TYR A 70 8.40 -16.51 -10.62
CA TYR A 70 8.15 -15.11 -10.31
C TYR A 70 9.30 -14.29 -10.91
N PRO A 71 9.07 -13.48 -11.96
CA PRO A 71 10.17 -12.74 -12.58
C PRO A 71 10.78 -11.72 -11.62
N THR A 72 12.10 -11.78 -11.40
CA THR A 72 12.80 -10.94 -10.40
C THR A 72 12.61 -9.44 -10.65
N TYR A 73 12.59 -9.01 -11.92
CA TYR A 73 12.37 -7.60 -12.25
C TYR A 73 10.95 -7.13 -11.91
N LEU A 74 9.93 -8.01 -11.99
CA LEU A 74 8.56 -7.67 -11.56
C LEU A 74 8.48 -7.60 -10.04
N LEU A 75 9.18 -8.50 -9.34
CA LEU A 75 9.23 -8.50 -7.88
C LEU A 75 9.82 -7.19 -7.36
N ALA A 76 11.02 -6.85 -7.85
CA ALA A 76 11.72 -5.63 -7.46
C ALA A 76 10.91 -4.37 -7.81
N PHE A 77 10.25 -4.35 -8.98
CA PHE A 77 9.38 -3.24 -9.34
C PHE A 77 8.15 -3.13 -8.43
N ASN A 78 7.46 -4.24 -8.16
CA ASN A 78 6.28 -4.27 -7.29
C ASN A 78 6.62 -3.84 -5.86
N GLU A 79 7.78 -4.28 -5.35
CA GLU A 79 8.32 -3.87 -4.05
C GLU A 79 8.61 -2.37 -4.01
N ALA A 80 9.35 -1.85 -4.98
CA ALA A 80 9.66 -0.43 -5.07
C ALA A 80 8.38 0.44 -5.19
N LEU A 81 7.42 0.01 -6.01
CA LEU A 81 6.18 0.75 -6.21
C LEU A 81 5.29 0.72 -4.96
N LEU A 82 5.14 -0.43 -4.29
CA LEU A 82 4.34 -0.53 -3.06
C LEU A 82 4.98 0.27 -1.92
N SER A 83 6.32 0.24 -1.81
CA SER A 83 7.08 1.07 -0.87
C SER A 83 6.85 2.57 -1.12
N LEU A 84 6.93 3.00 -2.38
CA LEU A 84 6.64 4.39 -2.77
C LEU A 84 5.19 4.78 -2.47
N GLN A 85 4.21 3.93 -2.79
CA GLN A 85 2.80 4.18 -2.45
C GLN A 85 2.61 4.31 -0.94
N THR A 86 3.22 3.41 -0.16
CA THR A 86 3.16 3.45 1.31
C THR A 86 3.77 4.75 1.87
N ARG A 87 4.87 5.25 1.28
CA ARG A 87 5.45 6.56 1.62
C ARG A 87 4.48 7.71 1.35
N VAL A 88 3.82 7.68 0.20
CA VAL A 88 2.81 8.69 -0.17
C VAL A 88 1.62 8.62 0.78
N ASP A 89 1.14 7.42 1.11
CA ASP A 89 0.02 7.20 2.03
C ASP A 89 0.39 7.64 3.46
N ALA A 90 1.60 7.35 3.93
CA ALA A 90 2.09 7.82 5.23
C ALA A 90 2.14 9.36 5.30
N TYR A 91 2.53 10.02 4.21
CA TYR A 91 2.46 11.48 4.11
C TYR A 91 1.01 11.99 3.98
N LEU A 92 0.15 11.34 3.22
CA LEU A 92 -1.24 11.79 3.05
C LEU A 92 -2.02 11.63 4.36
N LEU A 93 -1.85 10.50 5.05
CA LEU A 93 -2.56 10.11 6.27
C LEU A 93 -1.93 10.67 7.56
N MET A 94 -0.99 11.60 7.44
CA MET A 94 -0.42 12.36 8.55
C MET A 94 0.47 11.56 9.50
N LEU A 95 1.11 10.49 9.04
CA LEU A 95 2.07 9.73 9.84
C LEU A 95 3.45 10.40 9.91
N THR A 96 3.94 10.97 8.81
CA THR A 96 5.23 11.70 8.76
C THR A 96 5.04 13.15 8.29
N ASP A 97 5.85 14.09 8.78
CA ASP A 97 5.89 15.48 8.27
C ASP A 97 6.83 15.66 7.07
N GLU A 98 7.70 14.69 6.81
CA GLU A 98 8.66 14.73 5.71
C GLU A 98 7.97 14.48 4.37
N TYR A 99 8.31 15.29 3.36
CA TYR A 99 7.78 15.10 2.01
C TYR A 99 8.27 13.75 1.45
N PRO A 100 7.40 12.94 0.82
CA PRO A 100 7.76 11.58 0.44
C PRO A 100 8.96 11.57 -0.53
N SER A 101 9.97 10.76 -0.21
CA SER A 101 11.11 10.50 -1.10
C SER A 101 10.71 9.52 -2.21
N ILE A 102 11.21 9.76 -3.43
CA ILE A 102 11.08 8.82 -4.56
C ILE A 102 11.94 7.57 -4.29
N GLU A 103 13.14 7.79 -3.77
CA GLU A 103 14.08 6.73 -3.40
C GLU A 103 13.76 6.15 -2.03
N GLU A 104 14.23 4.92 -1.79
CA GLU A 104 14.10 4.23 -0.51
C GLU A 104 14.72 5.03 0.65
N ASN A 105 14.07 4.94 1.82
CA ASN A 105 14.44 5.67 3.04
C ASN A 105 14.06 4.81 4.26
N ASP A 106 14.75 5.00 5.38
CA ASP A 106 14.54 4.35 6.66
C ASP A 106 13.22 4.75 7.36
N VAL A 107 12.58 5.85 6.94
CA VAL A 107 11.30 6.32 7.54
C VAL A 107 10.12 5.39 7.23
N VAL A 108 10.08 4.81 6.02
CA VAL A 108 9.00 3.92 5.59
C VAL A 108 9.60 2.80 4.77
N SER A 109 9.59 1.61 5.34
CA SER A 109 10.07 0.39 4.69
C SER A 109 8.95 -0.63 4.57
N VAL A 110 8.88 -1.24 3.39
CA VAL A 110 7.95 -2.32 3.09
C VAL A 110 8.80 -3.46 2.56
N THR A 111 9.00 -4.48 3.38
CA THR A 111 9.89 -5.59 3.05
C THR A 111 9.08 -6.77 2.55
N PHE A 112 9.50 -7.30 1.40
CA PHE A 112 8.86 -8.47 0.83
C PHE A 112 9.50 -9.74 1.40
N PRO A 113 8.71 -10.79 1.65
CA PRO A 113 9.27 -12.09 2.01
C PRO A 113 10.04 -12.67 0.81
N GLU A 114 11.00 -13.55 1.09
CA GLU A 114 11.71 -14.27 0.03
C GLU A 114 10.73 -15.14 -0.78
N VAL A 115 10.54 -14.80 -2.06
CA VAL A 115 9.57 -15.48 -2.93
C VAL A 115 10.23 -16.65 -3.65
N ASP A 116 9.96 -17.87 -3.18
CA ASP A 116 10.25 -19.08 -3.97
C ASP A 116 9.04 -19.44 -4.85
N ALA A 117 9.12 -19.11 -6.14
CA ALA A 117 8.07 -19.40 -7.11
C ALA A 117 7.71 -20.89 -7.23
N LYS A 118 8.61 -21.81 -6.83
CA LYS A 118 8.31 -23.25 -6.79
C LYS A 118 7.48 -23.65 -5.58
N ALA A 119 7.57 -22.90 -4.49
CA ALA A 119 6.74 -23.09 -3.32
C ALA A 119 5.32 -22.55 -3.53
N LEU A 120 5.14 -21.60 -4.46
CA LEU A 120 3.82 -21.08 -4.83
C LEU A 120 3.01 -22.07 -5.67
N ASN A 121 1.71 -22.13 -5.38
CA ASN A 121 0.76 -22.95 -6.10
C ASN A 121 0.42 -22.31 -7.46
N ARG A 122 0.62 -23.11 -8.52
CA ARG A 122 0.42 -22.73 -9.92
C ARG A 122 -0.97 -22.17 -10.24
N TRP A 123 -2.01 -22.69 -9.61
CA TRP A 123 -3.40 -22.35 -9.96
C TRP A 123 -4.03 -21.33 -9.02
N LEU A 124 -3.42 -21.08 -7.86
CA LEU A 124 -3.94 -20.13 -6.87
C LEU A 124 -4.13 -18.72 -7.43
N PRO A 125 -3.20 -18.14 -8.24
CA PRO A 125 -3.39 -16.83 -8.87
C PRO A 125 -4.76 -16.59 -9.50
N LEU A 126 -5.36 -17.62 -10.10
CA LEU A 126 -6.65 -17.53 -10.80
C LEU A 126 -7.86 -17.49 -9.86
N ILE A 127 -7.70 -17.84 -8.59
CA ILE A 127 -8.80 -17.94 -7.61
C ILE A 127 -8.54 -17.03 -6.40
N LYS A 128 -7.30 -16.55 -6.18
CA LYS A 128 -6.91 -15.66 -5.07
C LYS A 128 -7.81 -14.46 -4.90
N TRP A 129 -8.12 -13.76 -5.98
CA TRP A 129 -9.03 -12.61 -6.00
C TRP A 129 -10.44 -12.92 -5.45
N PHE A 130 -10.93 -14.16 -5.60
CA PHE A 130 -12.21 -14.60 -5.00
C PHE A 130 -12.07 -14.85 -3.49
N PHE A 131 -10.99 -15.50 -3.06
CA PHE A 131 -10.71 -15.68 -1.62
C PHE A 131 -10.37 -14.38 -0.90
N ALA A 132 -10.00 -13.34 -1.63
CA ALA A 132 -9.77 -12.01 -1.10
C ALA A 132 -11.07 -11.22 -0.83
N ILE A 133 -12.25 -11.71 -1.26
CA ILE A 133 -13.53 -11.01 -1.04
C ILE A 133 -13.78 -10.72 0.46
N PRO A 134 -13.65 -11.68 1.40
CA PRO A 134 -13.80 -11.39 2.82
C PRO A 134 -12.80 -10.33 3.33
N LEU A 135 -11.56 -10.34 2.81
CA LEU A 135 -10.54 -9.35 3.16
C LEU A 135 -10.93 -7.97 2.67
N TYR A 136 -11.49 -7.84 1.47
CA TYR A 136 -11.98 -6.55 0.97
C TYR A 136 -13.15 -6.03 1.80
N VAL A 137 -14.08 -6.89 2.22
CA VAL A 137 -15.20 -6.48 3.09
C VAL A 137 -14.67 -5.91 4.40
N VAL A 138 -13.76 -6.61 5.08
CA VAL A 138 -13.11 -6.12 6.30
C VAL A 138 -12.30 -4.84 6.02
N GLY A 139 -11.60 -4.80 4.89
CA GLY A 139 -10.82 -3.65 4.46
C GLY A 139 -11.66 -2.39 4.28
N VAL A 140 -12.89 -2.50 3.78
CA VAL A 140 -13.82 -1.35 3.69
C VAL A 140 -14.15 -0.80 5.07
N PHE A 141 -14.38 -1.66 6.08
CA PHE A 141 -14.56 -1.20 7.46
C PHE A 141 -13.31 -0.50 8.00
N TYR A 142 -12.12 -1.02 7.67
CA TYR A 142 -10.87 -0.36 8.06
C TYR A 142 -10.64 0.97 7.34
N ILE A 143 -11.08 1.15 6.10
CA ILE A 143 -11.03 2.47 5.43
C ILE A 143 -11.92 3.48 6.17
N VAL A 144 -13.12 3.08 6.59
CA VAL A 144 -13.98 3.96 7.39
C VAL A 144 -13.32 4.29 8.72
N TYR A 145 -12.79 3.30 9.44
CA TYR A 145 -12.04 3.48 10.68
C TYR A 145 -10.84 4.44 10.50
N LEU A 146 -10.03 4.20 9.47
CA LEU A 146 -8.90 5.03 9.04
C LEU A 146 -9.33 6.48 8.83
N SER A 147 -10.40 6.72 8.07
CA SER A 147 -10.87 8.08 7.80
C SER A 147 -11.24 8.84 9.07
N LEU A 148 -11.86 8.17 10.04
CA LEU A 148 -12.19 8.77 11.34
C LEU A 148 -10.92 9.11 12.13
N LEU A 149 -9.94 8.21 12.16
CA LEU A 149 -8.65 8.45 12.83
C LEU A 149 -7.86 9.58 12.17
N THR A 150 -7.84 9.64 10.85
CA THR A 150 -7.15 10.71 10.12
C THR A 150 -7.78 12.06 10.40
N ILE A 151 -9.11 12.16 10.42
CA ILE A 151 -9.81 13.42 10.79
C ILE A 151 -9.50 13.81 12.24
N ALA A 152 -9.59 12.87 13.18
CA ALA A 152 -9.29 13.13 14.59
C ALA A 152 -7.83 13.57 14.80
N GLY A 153 -6.89 12.88 14.14
CA GLY A 153 -5.47 13.19 14.19
C GLY A 153 -5.13 14.53 13.54
N TRP A 154 -5.79 14.88 12.43
CA TRP A 154 -5.65 16.18 11.78
C TRP A 154 -6.04 17.33 12.72
N PHE A 155 -7.20 17.24 13.37
CA PHE A 155 -7.60 18.23 14.37
C PHE A 155 -6.61 18.30 15.55
N SER A 156 -6.14 17.16 16.05
CA SER A 156 -5.16 17.11 17.13
C SER A 156 -3.85 17.82 16.75
N ILE A 157 -3.36 17.63 15.54
CA ILE A 157 -2.16 18.31 15.03
C ILE A 157 -2.39 19.83 14.94
N LEU A 158 -3.55 20.26 14.42
CA LEU A 158 -3.83 21.69 14.24
C LEU A 158 -3.90 22.45 15.58
N PHE A 159 -4.54 21.88 16.59
CA PHE A 159 -4.71 22.53 17.90
C PHE A 159 -3.50 22.35 18.80
N THR A 160 -3.00 21.12 18.91
CA THR A 160 -2.00 20.73 19.92
C THR A 160 -0.59 20.66 19.33
N GLY A 161 -0.45 20.43 18.02
CA GLY A 161 0.85 20.11 17.39
C GLY A 161 1.33 18.69 17.70
N ASN A 162 0.48 17.86 18.29
CA ASN A 162 0.80 16.48 18.65
C ASN A 162 -0.18 15.53 17.97
N TYR A 163 0.33 14.40 17.47
CA TYR A 163 -0.46 13.35 16.85
C TYR A 163 -0.73 12.23 17.89
N PRO A 164 -1.99 11.86 18.15
CA PRO A 164 -2.29 10.86 19.17
C PRO A 164 -1.75 9.49 18.76
N GLU A 165 -0.99 8.84 19.64
CA GLU A 165 -0.36 7.53 19.40
C GLU A 165 -1.38 6.45 18.97
N LYS A 166 -2.54 6.38 19.63
CA LYS A 166 -3.61 5.43 19.24
C LYS A 166 -4.15 5.67 17.83
N CYS A 167 -4.15 6.92 17.37
CA CYS A 167 -4.53 7.22 15.99
C CYS A 167 -3.44 6.71 15.05
N ALA A 168 -2.17 6.99 15.35
CA ALA A 168 -1.04 6.49 14.57
C ALA A 168 -1.04 4.97 14.44
N GLU A 169 -1.15 4.24 15.54
CA GLU A 169 -1.19 2.77 15.54
C GLU A 169 -2.31 2.23 14.66
N GLY A 170 -3.52 2.81 14.75
CA GLY A 170 -4.66 2.39 13.94
C GLY A 170 -4.49 2.70 12.44
N VAL A 171 -3.90 3.84 12.10
CA VAL A 171 -3.57 4.21 10.71
C VAL A 171 -2.49 3.29 10.15
N VAL A 172 -1.38 3.09 10.87
CA VAL A 172 -0.27 2.20 10.46
C VAL A 172 -0.76 0.77 10.28
N GLY A 173 -1.53 0.24 11.23
CA GLY A 173 -2.08 -1.11 11.14
C GLY A 173 -3.03 -1.26 9.94
N THR A 174 -3.77 -0.21 9.59
CA THR A 174 -4.65 -0.23 8.40
C THR A 174 -3.84 -0.25 7.10
N ILE A 175 -2.76 0.54 7.02
CA ILE A 175 -1.84 0.52 5.88
C ILE A 175 -1.18 -0.87 5.76
N ALA A 176 -0.66 -1.41 6.87
CA ALA A 176 -0.04 -2.74 6.90
C ALA A 176 -1.04 -3.85 6.51
N TYR A 177 -2.31 -3.73 6.91
CA TYR A 177 -3.38 -4.62 6.46
C TYR A 177 -3.55 -4.57 4.94
N TRP A 178 -3.72 -3.38 4.36
CA TRP A 178 -3.88 -3.25 2.91
C TRP A 178 -2.65 -3.70 2.13
N ASN A 179 -1.44 -3.44 2.62
CA ASN A 179 -0.20 -3.95 2.02
C ASN A 179 -0.17 -5.49 1.99
N ARG A 180 -0.58 -6.16 3.07
CA ARG A 180 -0.73 -7.64 3.09
C ARG A 180 -1.78 -8.14 2.11
N VAL A 181 -2.93 -7.47 2.04
CA VAL A 181 -4.00 -7.83 1.09
C VAL A 181 -3.52 -7.66 -0.35
N ILE A 182 -2.82 -6.57 -0.66
CA ILE A 182 -2.23 -6.32 -1.98
C ILE A 182 -1.17 -7.36 -2.32
N GLY A 183 -0.28 -7.67 -1.37
CA GLY A 183 0.75 -8.70 -1.49
C GLY A 183 0.19 -10.09 -1.83
N TYR A 184 -0.90 -10.46 -1.16
CA TYR A 184 -1.59 -11.73 -1.40
C TYR A 184 -2.36 -11.73 -2.71
N ALA A 185 -3.30 -10.79 -2.90
CA ALA A 185 -4.31 -10.86 -3.95
C ALA A 185 -3.84 -10.37 -5.32
N PHE A 186 -2.95 -9.36 -5.35
CA PHE A 186 -2.53 -8.70 -6.58
C PHE A 186 -1.08 -8.98 -6.93
N LEU A 187 -0.16 -8.80 -5.98
CA LEU A 187 1.27 -9.01 -6.24
C LEU A 187 1.64 -10.50 -6.22
N MET A 188 0.81 -11.35 -5.61
CA MET A 188 0.99 -12.80 -5.55
C MET A 188 2.35 -13.22 -4.99
N VAL A 189 2.83 -12.45 -4.02
CA VAL A 189 4.14 -12.63 -3.37
C VAL A 189 4.09 -13.80 -2.37
N THR A 190 2.90 -14.08 -1.84
CA THR A 190 2.65 -15.14 -0.86
C THR A 190 1.34 -15.88 -1.11
N ASP A 191 1.31 -17.16 -0.74
CA ASP A 191 0.10 -17.99 -0.71
C ASP A 191 -0.51 -18.06 0.71
N GLU A 192 0.16 -17.51 1.71
CA GLU A 192 -0.35 -17.44 3.09
C GLU A 192 -1.52 -16.46 3.17
N TYR A 193 -2.65 -16.90 3.73
CA TYR A 193 -3.84 -16.06 3.84
C TYR A 193 -3.59 -14.91 4.85
N PRO A 194 -3.80 -13.63 4.46
CA PRO A 194 -3.61 -12.50 5.36
C PRO A 194 -4.45 -12.59 6.64
N SER A 195 -3.87 -12.23 7.77
CA SER A 195 -4.62 -12.11 9.02
C SER A 195 -5.54 -10.89 8.98
N PHE A 196 -6.72 -11.00 9.61
CA PHE A 196 -7.66 -9.89 9.74
C PHE A 196 -7.22 -8.82 10.77
N SER A 197 -6.19 -9.08 11.57
CA SER A 197 -5.69 -8.14 12.57
C SER A 197 -4.87 -7.01 11.95
N LEU A 198 -5.02 -5.81 12.52
CA LEU A 198 -4.19 -4.65 12.26
C LEU A 198 -2.77 -4.85 12.79
#